data_AF-A0A2H3J9Y2-F1
#
_entry.id   AF-A0A2H3J9Y2-F1
#
_cell.length_a   1.000
_cell.length_b   1.000
_cell.length_c   1.000
_cell.angle_alpha   90.00
_cell.angle_beta   90.00
_cell.angle_gamma   90.00
#
_symmetry.space_group_name_H-M   'P 1'
#
loop_
_entity.id
_entity.type
_entity.pdbx_description
1 polymer ?
#
loop_
_entity_poly.entity_id
_entity_poly.type
_entity_poly.pdbx_seq_one_letter_code
_entity_poly.pdbx_strand_id
1 'polypeptide(L)'
;MALRSTVIALLASTALAVTSITDDEMTTYLNDGAADLAYNYAPMWFFGQALDEPPCYPVWAFGGNVSTPDIYDAAHQTPPAPQCEYPDMGCGCRQPDVPINNPGPAFPIYYTFDQCNATEVRVAYNLFYQKDGAEVVGVVDTGHDYDWERVIIIHSKDTASNTWAPSRALLSAHSGYHDLAWGDIQNTLTTDEVNAGDAINPNGVQNNDHPKVYVSWSKHANFDTRNTGWNDPISQSTDNAFRSEDWWHFVDAQFYIRSDNSTAAGQALGSVDWGSASSNPPSVQETLCTQQALIAQAVKNS
;
A
#
# COMPACT_ATOMS: atom_id res chain seq x y z
N MET A 1 -39.40 7.57 -42.72
CA MET A 1 -38.24 6.88 -42.11
C MET A 1 -37.27 7.98 -41.66
N ALA A 2 -37.30 8.35 -40.38
CA ALA A 2 -36.49 9.45 -39.85
C ALA A 2 -35.24 8.87 -39.20
N LEU A 3 -34.07 9.13 -39.79
CA LEU A 3 -32.78 8.78 -39.21
C LEU A 3 -32.53 9.71 -38.00
N ARG A 4 -32.54 9.15 -36.79
CA ARG A 4 -32.02 9.82 -35.59
C ARG A 4 -30.53 9.55 -35.53
N SER A 5 -29.72 10.57 -35.82
CA SER A 5 -28.28 10.52 -35.58
C SER A 5 -28.03 10.75 -34.09
N THR A 6 -27.63 9.71 -33.38
CA THR A 6 -27.13 9.82 -32.00
C THR A 6 -25.70 10.33 -32.06
N VAL A 7 -25.47 11.58 -31.62
CA VAL A 7 -24.12 12.11 -31.39
C VAL A 7 -23.64 11.55 -30.04
N ILE A 8 -22.67 10.65 -30.09
CA ILE A 8 -21.93 10.21 -28.90
C ILE A 8 -20.87 11.29 -28.65
N ALA A 9 -21.08 12.13 -27.63
CA ALA A 9 -20.04 13.02 -27.15
C ALA A 9 -19.01 12.18 -26.38
N LEU A 10 -17.81 12.01 -26.93
CA LEU A 10 -16.67 11.57 -26.15
C LEU A 10 -16.29 12.71 -25.20
N LEU A 11 -16.57 12.55 -23.90
CA LEU A 11 -15.92 13.34 -22.86
C LEU A 11 -14.45 12.92 -22.86
N ALA A 12 -13.58 13.76 -23.41
CA ALA A 12 -12.15 13.63 -23.22
C ALA A 12 -11.86 13.99 -21.75
N SER A 13 -11.58 13.00 -20.91
CA SER A 13 -11.01 13.22 -19.59
C SER A 13 -9.62 13.85 -19.79
N THR A 14 -9.45 15.09 -19.38
CA THR A 14 -8.13 15.71 -19.28
C THR A 14 -7.40 15.01 -18.14
N ALA A 15 -6.61 13.98 -18.45
CA ALA A 15 -5.63 13.46 -17.50
C ALA A 15 -4.69 14.62 -17.15
N LEU A 16 -4.67 15.02 -15.88
CA LEU A 16 -3.66 15.94 -15.38
C LEU A 16 -2.36 15.16 -15.30
N ALA A 17 -1.24 15.82 -15.63
CA ALA A 17 0.05 15.19 -15.51
C ALA A 17 0.47 15.20 -14.04
N VAL A 18 1.17 14.14 -13.62
CA VAL A 18 1.74 14.03 -12.29
C VAL A 18 2.55 15.27 -11.95
N THR A 19 2.33 15.79 -10.75
CA THR A 19 3.02 16.95 -10.24
C THR A 19 4.49 16.62 -10.10
N SER A 20 5.36 17.41 -10.70
CA SER A 20 6.81 17.28 -10.53
C SER A 20 7.33 18.32 -9.52
N ILE A 21 8.34 17.95 -8.74
CA ILE A 21 9.03 18.86 -7.81
C ILE A 21 10.44 19.19 -8.30
N THR A 22 10.97 20.34 -7.92
CA THR A 22 12.33 20.79 -8.26
C THR A 22 13.41 20.08 -7.43
N ASP A 23 14.69 20.22 -7.81
CA ASP A 23 15.83 19.77 -7.00
C ASP A 23 15.86 20.38 -5.60
N ASP A 24 15.51 21.66 -5.47
CA ASP A 24 15.51 22.37 -4.19
C ASP A 24 14.41 21.83 -3.27
N GLU A 25 13.23 21.55 -3.83
CA GLU A 25 12.12 20.90 -3.10
C GLU A 25 12.49 19.48 -2.67
N MET A 26 13.01 18.66 -3.59
CA MET A 26 13.47 17.31 -3.25
C MET A 26 14.52 17.34 -2.13
N THR A 27 15.51 18.24 -2.24
CA THR A 27 16.56 18.39 -1.21
C THR A 27 15.96 18.80 0.14
N THR A 28 14.99 19.73 0.13
CA THR A 28 14.29 20.16 1.34
C THR A 28 13.54 18.98 1.97
N TYR A 29 12.77 18.24 1.17
CA TYR A 29 12.02 17.08 1.65
C TYR A 29 12.93 16.02 2.27
N LEU A 30 14.04 15.67 1.61
CA LEU A 30 14.98 14.67 2.14
C LEU A 30 15.62 15.10 3.46
N ASN A 31 15.98 16.38 3.59
CA ASN A 31 16.55 16.92 4.83
C ASN A 31 15.55 16.90 5.99
N ASP A 32 14.26 17.05 5.68
CA ASP A 32 13.16 17.01 6.65
C ASP A 32 12.59 15.60 6.85
N GLY A 33 13.36 14.56 6.49
CA GLY A 33 12.98 13.16 6.72
C GLY A 33 11.95 12.61 5.74
N ALA A 34 11.79 13.26 4.58
CA ALA A 34 10.92 12.88 3.46
C ALA A 34 9.42 12.79 3.77
N ALA A 35 8.93 13.42 4.85
CA ALA A 35 7.52 13.39 5.20
C ALA A 35 6.62 13.95 4.09
N ASP A 36 6.98 15.12 3.54
CA ASP A 36 6.22 15.74 2.44
C ASP A 36 6.32 14.92 1.16
N LEU A 37 7.49 14.36 0.85
CA LEU A 37 7.66 13.46 -0.31
C LEU A 37 6.78 12.21 -0.16
N ALA A 38 6.76 11.61 1.03
CA ALA A 38 5.94 10.45 1.31
C ALA A 38 4.46 10.78 1.12
N TYR A 39 3.99 11.93 1.60
CA TYR A 39 2.59 12.31 1.53
C TYR A 39 2.13 12.71 0.12
N ASN A 40 2.93 13.49 -0.62
CA ASN A 40 2.53 14.08 -1.90
C ASN A 40 2.27 13.06 -3.01
N TYR A 41 2.84 11.86 -2.91
CA TYR A 41 2.63 10.78 -3.88
C TYR A 41 2.05 9.52 -3.21
N ALA A 42 1.49 9.67 -2.00
CA ALA A 42 1.02 8.55 -1.20
C ALA A 42 -0.08 7.73 -1.91
N PRO A 43 -0.13 6.41 -1.68
CA PRO A 43 -1.25 5.59 -2.13
C PRO A 43 -2.59 5.95 -1.48
N MET A 44 -3.66 5.85 -2.26
CA MET A 44 -5.02 5.69 -1.75
C MET A 44 -5.28 4.19 -1.55
N TRP A 45 -5.62 3.78 -0.32
CA TRP A 45 -5.77 2.38 0.03
C TRP A 45 -7.21 1.92 -0.06
N PHE A 46 -7.44 0.78 -0.70
CA PHE A 46 -8.75 0.15 -0.87
C PHE A 46 -8.75 -1.24 -0.24
N PHE A 47 -9.84 -1.53 0.47
CA PHE A 47 -10.07 -2.79 1.17
C PHE A 47 -11.43 -3.34 0.79
N GLY A 48 -11.57 -4.66 0.91
CA GLY A 48 -12.74 -5.38 0.46
C GLY A 48 -13.12 -6.54 1.34
N GLN A 49 -14.42 -6.85 1.40
CA GLN A 49 -14.92 -8.09 1.98
C GLN A 49 -15.35 -9.07 0.89
N ALA A 50 -15.20 -10.36 1.16
CA ALA A 50 -15.78 -11.41 0.34
C ALA A 50 -16.52 -12.40 1.23
N LEU A 51 -17.54 -13.05 0.66
CA LEU A 51 -18.36 -14.04 1.39
C LEU A 51 -18.97 -13.49 2.69
N ASP A 52 -19.26 -12.19 2.71
CA ASP A 52 -19.78 -11.44 3.87
C ASP A 52 -18.82 -11.37 5.08
N GLU A 53 -17.54 -11.71 4.88
CA GLU A 53 -16.52 -11.66 5.92
C GLU A 53 -15.53 -10.51 5.64
N PRO A 54 -15.31 -9.59 6.61
CA PRO A 54 -14.36 -8.48 6.44
C PRO A 54 -12.90 -8.96 6.48
N PRO A 55 -11.96 -8.17 5.92
CA PRO A 55 -10.54 -8.48 6.02
C PRO A 55 -9.99 -8.17 7.41
N CYS A 56 -8.78 -8.62 7.67
CA CYS A 56 -7.96 -7.98 8.70
C CYS A 56 -7.52 -6.59 8.21
N TYR A 57 -7.61 -5.59 9.09
CA TYR A 57 -7.37 -4.18 8.75
C TYR A 57 -6.08 -3.67 9.40
N PRO A 58 -5.36 -2.71 8.79
CA PRO A 58 -4.09 -2.26 9.34
C PRO A 58 -4.22 -1.70 10.75
N VAL A 59 -3.22 -1.99 11.58
CA VAL A 59 -3.16 -1.59 13.00
C VAL A 59 -1.84 -0.94 13.35
N TRP A 60 -1.81 -0.29 14.50
CA TRP A 60 -0.58 0.15 15.14
C TRP A 60 0.23 -1.04 15.64
N ALA A 61 1.54 -1.00 15.42
CA ALA A 61 2.49 -2.06 15.74
C ALA A 61 2.86 -2.10 17.23
N PHE A 62 2.69 -0.98 17.95
CA PHE A 62 3.06 -0.84 19.35
C PHE A 62 1.95 -0.23 20.22
N GLY A 63 0.73 -0.79 20.09
CA GLY A 63 -0.40 -0.48 20.96
C GLY A 63 -1.04 0.91 20.77
N GLY A 64 -0.62 1.68 19.77
CA GLY A 64 -1.24 2.94 19.39
C GLY A 64 -2.68 2.82 18.86
N ASN A 65 -3.33 3.96 18.65
CA ASN A 65 -4.62 4.09 17.97
C ASN A 65 -4.80 5.53 17.44
N VAL A 66 -5.98 5.83 16.92
CA VAL A 66 -6.34 7.16 16.36
C VAL A 66 -6.19 8.32 17.35
N SER A 67 -6.21 8.07 18.66
CA SER A 67 -6.12 9.07 19.72
C SER A 67 -4.81 9.02 20.52
N THR A 68 -4.03 7.95 20.40
CA THR A 68 -2.76 7.79 21.14
C THR A 68 -1.68 7.21 20.24
N PRO A 69 -0.48 7.82 20.18
CA PRO A 69 0.61 7.28 19.38
C PRO A 69 1.09 5.92 19.90
N ASP A 70 1.85 5.21 19.07
CA ASP A 70 2.62 4.04 19.49
C ASP A 70 3.58 4.34 20.64
N ILE A 71 3.84 3.31 21.45
CA ILE A 71 4.90 3.33 22.46
C ILE A 71 5.96 2.32 22.02
N TYR A 72 7.04 2.80 21.40
CA TYR A 72 8.04 1.99 20.70
C TYR A 72 8.93 1.15 21.64
N ASP A 73 8.37 0.09 22.24
CA ASP A 73 9.07 -0.92 23.02
C ASP A 73 8.40 -2.31 22.94
N ALA A 74 9.12 -3.35 23.32
CA ALA A 74 8.63 -4.73 23.23
C ALA A 74 7.41 -5.03 24.12
N ALA A 75 7.20 -4.30 25.22
CA ALA A 75 6.06 -4.52 26.11
C ALA A 75 4.75 -4.02 25.50
N HIS A 76 4.83 -3.13 24.52
CA HIS A 76 3.68 -2.59 23.80
C HIS A 76 3.49 -3.19 22.41
N GLN A 77 4.33 -4.15 21.99
CA GLN A 77 4.14 -4.86 20.72
C GLN A 77 2.70 -5.38 20.63
N THR A 78 2.01 -5.03 19.55
CA THR A 78 0.65 -5.49 19.31
C THR A 78 0.67 -7.03 19.19
N PRO A 79 -0.19 -7.76 19.94
CA PRO A 79 -0.20 -9.22 19.90
C PRO A 79 -0.69 -9.74 18.55
N PRO A 80 -0.30 -10.96 18.15
CA PRO A 80 -0.81 -11.55 16.93
C PRO A 80 -2.29 -11.91 17.12
N ALA A 81 -3.03 -11.98 16.01
CA ALA A 81 -4.41 -12.42 15.99
C ALA A 81 -4.50 -13.87 15.52
N PRO A 82 -5.48 -14.66 16.01
CA PRO A 82 -5.63 -16.05 15.60
C PRO A 82 -5.99 -16.17 14.11
N GLN A 83 -5.45 -17.18 13.43
CA GLN A 83 -5.93 -17.62 12.13
C GLN A 83 -7.20 -18.47 12.36
N CYS A 84 -8.37 -18.00 11.92
CA CYS A 84 -9.60 -18.79 11.99
C CYS A 84 -9.82 -19.59 10.71
N GLU A 85 -10.80 -20.48 10.74
CA GLU A 85 -11.20 -21.24 9.56
C GLU A 85 -11.72 -20.30 8.47
N TYR A 86 -11.21 -20.48 7.25
CA TYR A 86 -11.68 -19.80 6.06
C TYR A 86 -13.21 -19.98 5.89
N PRO A 87 -14.00 -18.93 5.62
CA PRO A 87 -13.58 -17.60 5.16
C PRO A 87 -13.46 -16.48 6.22
N ASP A 88 -13.41 -16.78 7.52
CA ASP A 88 -13.40 -15.75 8.58
C ASP A 88 -12.05 -15.02 8.69
N MET A 89 -11.77 -14.10 7.76
CA MET A 89 -10.50 -13.36 7.67
C MET A 89 -10.37 -12.33 8.79
N GLY A 90 -11.45 -11.63 9.13
CA GLY A 90 -11.48 -10.59 10.14
C GLY A 90 -11.43 -11.09 11.58
N CYS A 91 -11.46 -12.41 11.81
CA CYS A 91 -11.52 -12.97 13.14
C CYS A 91 -10.38 -12.48 14.05
N GLY A 92 -10.72 -12.03 15.26
CA GLY A 92 -9.75 -11.73 16.32
C GLY A 92 -8.75 -10.60 16.01
N CYS A 93 -8.90 -9.88 14.89
CA CYS A 93 -8.10 -8.71 14.57
C CYS A 93 -8.98 -7.50 14.28
N ARG A 94 -8.36 -6.33 14.13
CA ARG A 94 -9.08 -5.11 13.75
C ARG A 94 -9.74 -5.28 12.39
N GLN A 95 -10.98 -4.83 12.28
CA GLN A 95 -11.75 -4.76 11.04
C GLN A 95 -12.00 -3.28 10.67
N PRO A 96 -12.52 -2.99 9.46
CA PRO A 96 -12.95 -1.62 9.14
C PRO A 96 -14.03 -1.06 10.08
N ASP A 97 -14.88 -1.93 10.66
CA ASP A 97 -15.92 -1.59 11.64
C ASP A 97 -16.90 -0.46 11.22
N VAL A 98 -17.04 -0.26 9.91
CA VAL A 98 -17.97 0.67 9.29
C VAL A 98 -18.67 -0.01 8.12
N PRO A 99 -19.91 0.37 7.75
CA PRO A 99 -20.61 -0.26 6.64
C PRO A 99 -19.82 -0.14 5.32
N ILE A 100 -19.93 -1.13 4.45
CA ILE A 100 -19.38 -1.05 3.09
C ILE A 100 -19.88 0.20 2.35
N ASN A 101 -19.12 0.67 1.38
CA ASN A 101 -19.28 1.93 0.66
C ASN A 101 -19.12 3.18 1.56
N ASN A 102 -18.23 3.11 2.55
CA ASN A 102 -17.81 4.27 3.34
C ASN A 102 -16.28 4.34 3.41
N PRO A 103 -15.70 5.54 3.66
CA PRO A 103 -14.30 5.63 4.02
C PRO A 103 -14.00 4.72 5.22
N GLY A 104 -12.94 3.93 5.13
CA GLY A 104 -12.44 3.12 6.23
C GLY A 104 -11.93 3.99 7.37
N PRO A 105 -11.69 3.42 8.56
CA PRO A 105 -11.09 4.15 9.68
C PRO A 105 -9.59 4.39 9.42
N ALA A 106 -9.03 5.41 10.07
CA ALA A 106 -7.61 5.75 9.95
C ALA A 106 -6.69 4.65 10.52
N PHE A 107 -5.48 4.56 9.97
CA PHE A 107 -4.45 3.59 10.36
C PHE A 107 -3.05 4.19 10.10
N PRO A 108 -1.99 3.65 10.75
CA PRO A 108 -0.65 4.17 10.57
C PRO A 108 -0.03 3.68 9.26
N ILE A 109 0.81 4.53 8.67
CA ILE A 109 1.74 4.16 7.60
C ILE A 109 3.16 4.23 8.18
N TYR A 110 3.85 3.10 8.24
CA TYR A 110 5.25 3.07 8.63
C TYR A 110 6.12 3.25 7.39
N TYR A 111 6.69 4.43 7.20
CA TYR A 111 7.46 4.74 5.99
C TYR A 111 8.96 4.81 6.24
N THR A 112 9.71 4.44 5.21
CA THR A 112 11.17 4.64 5.11
C THR A 112 11.49 5.24 3.76
N PHE A 113 12.66 5.86 3.62
CA PHE A 113 13.12 6.37 2.34
C PHE A 113 14.63 6.24 2.22
N ASP A 114 15.14 6.20 0.99
CA ASP A 114 16.55 6.38 0.70
C ASP A 114 16.74 7.10 -0.64
N GLN A 115 17.80 7.90 -0.72
CA GLN A 115 18.35 8.38 -1.98
C GLN A 115 19.32 7.34 -2.52
N CYS A 116 18.86 6.55 -3.50
CA CYS A 116 19.63 5.43 -4.04
C CYS A 116 20.77 5.87 -4.95
N ASN A 117 20.62 7.00 -5.63
CA ASN A 117 21.66 7.67 -6.41
C ASN A 117 21.26 9.12 -6.70
N ALA A 118 22.07 9.82 -7.51
CA ALA A 118 21.85 11.23 -7.86
C ALA A 118 20.54 11.50 -8.64
N THR A 119 19.91 10.47 -9.19
CA THR A 119 18.70 10.58 -10.01
C THR A 119 17.55 9.71 -9.51
N GLU A 120 17.67 9.09 -8.33
CA GLU A 120 16.68 8.16 -7.82
C GLU A 120 16.51 8.26 -6.29
N VAL A 121 15.26 8.45 -5.87
CA VAL A 121 14.84 8.41 -4.47
C VAL A 121 13.68 7.43 -4.35
N ARG A 122 13.67 6.61 -3.30
CA ARG A 122 12.60 5.63 -3.05
C ARG A 122 11.95 5.89 -1.71
N VAL A 123 10.63 5.75 -1.65
CA VAL A 123 9.85 5.78 -0.41
C VAL A 123 9.08 4.47 -0.30
N ALA A 124 9.23 3.75 0.80
CA ALA A 124 8.46 2.56 1.13
C ALA A 124 7.36 2.91 2.13
N TYR A 125 6.13 2.45 1.87
CA TYR A 125 4.94 2.63 2.68
C TYR A 125 4.52 1.26 3.20
N ASN A 126 4.74 0.98 4.50
CA ASN A 126 4.47 -0.33 5.08
C ASN A 126 3.19 -0.29 5.92
N LEU A 127 2.36 -1.32 5.73
CA LEU A 127 1.16 -1.61 6.51
C LEU A 127 1.45 -2.80 7.43
N PHE A 128 0.92 -2.72 8.65
CA PHE A 128 1.04 -3.78 9.64
C PHE A 128 -0.32 -4.41 9.91
N TYR A 129 -0.36 -5.75 9.92
CA TYR A 129 -1.53 -6.53 10.29
C TYR A 129 -1.16 -7.53 11.40
N GLN A 130 -2.11 -7.88 12.26
CA GLN A 130 -1.87 -8.79 13.38
C GLN A 130 -1.71 -10.25 12.94
N LYS A 131 -2.07 -10.57 11.71
CA LYS A 131 -1.96 -11.89 11.09
C LYS A 131 -1.97 -11.76 9.57
N ASP A 132 -1.52 -12.79 8.90
CA ASP A 132 -1.74 -13.05 7.49
C ASP A 132 -2.67 -14.26 7.33
N GLY A 133 -3.66 -14.17 6.44
CA GLY A 133 -4.46 -15.33 6.03
C GLY A 133 -5.33 -15.97 7.11
N ALA A 134 -5.62 -17.26 6.87
CA ALA A 134 -6.54 -18.08 7.62
C ALA A 134 -6.15 -19.56 7.54
N GLU A 135 -6.74 -20.37 8.42
CA GLU A 135 -6.66 -21.82 8.37
C GLU A 135 -7.59 -22.34 7.26
N VAL A 136 -7.12 -23.31 6.47
CA VAL A 136 -7.93 -23.95 5.41
C VAL A 136 -8.01 -25.44 5.70
N VAL A 137 -9.18 -25.95 6.04
CA VAL A 137 -9.32 -27.37 6.41
C VAL A 137 -8.86 -28.29 5.26
N GLY A 138 -7.89 -29.15 5.54
CA GLY A 138 -7.42 -30.18 4.61
C GLY A 138 -6.46 -29.70 3.52
N VAL A 139 -6.06 -28.43 3.54
CA VAL A 139 -5.02 -27.84 2.68
C VAL A 139 -4.06 -27.11 3.63
N VAL A 140 -2.75 -27.30 3.50
CA VAL A 140 -1.70 -26.77 4.41
C VAL A 140 -2.03 -25.36 4.93
N ASP A 141 -1.78 -25.10 6.23
CA ASP A 141 -1.96 -23.79 6.86
C ASP A 141 -1.47 -22.68 5.95
N THR A 142 -2.40 -21.82 5.53
CA THR A 142 -2.07 -20.76 4.58
C THR A 142 -1.72 -19.47 5.30
N GLY A 143 -2.02 -19.31 6.59
CA GLY A 143 -1.79 -18.07 7.33
C GLY A 143 -0.61 -18.14 8.28
N HIS A 144 -0.25 -17.00 8.86
CA HIS A 144 0.74 -16.90 9.92
C HIS A 144 0.49 -15.69 10.83
N ASP A 145 1.20 -15.66 11.96
CA ASP A 145 1.21 -14.52 12.87
C ASP A 145 1.90 -13.34 12.20
N TYR A 146 1.32 -12.16 12.40
CA TYR A 146 1.77 -10.89 11.84
C TYR A 146 1.82 -10.82 10.32
N ASP A 147 1.72 -9.62 9.79
CA ASP A 147 1.99 -9.36 8.38
C ASP A 147 2.52 -7.94 8.16
N TRP A 148 3.45 -7.82 7.21
CA TRP A 148 4.06 -6.57 6.80
C TRP A 148 4.04 -6.48 5.28
N GLU A 149 3.06 -5.74 4.77
CA GLU A 149 2.91 -5.47 3.35
C GLU A 149 3.33 -4.05 3.01
N ARG A 150 3.72 -3.82 1.75
CA ARG A 150 4.31 -2.54 1.37
C ARG A 150 4.17 -2.17 -0.10
N VAL A 151 4.10 -0.86 -0.28
CA VAL A 151 4.26 -0.21 -1.59
C VAL A 151 5.56 0.58 -1.58
N ILE A 152 6.35 0.49 -2.65
CA ILE A 152 7.54 1.32 -2.84
C ILE A 152 7.31 2.23 -4.04
N ILE A 153 7.41 3.54 -3.85
CA ILE A 153 7.34 4.52 -4.94
C ILE A 153 8.76 4.98 -5.26
N ILE A 154 9.12 4.88 -6.54
CA ILE A 154 10.44 5.25 -7.07
C ILE A 154 10.29 6.59 -7.79
N HIS A 155 10.94 7.62 -7.26
CA HIS A 155 11.02 8.94 -7.86
C HIS A 155 12.30 9.05 -8.70
N SER A 156 12.14 9.44 -9.96
CA SER A 156 13.26 9.64 -10.87
C SER A 156 13.42 11.11 -11.22
N LYS A 157 14.66 11.54 -11.37
CA LYS A 157 14.99 12.88 -11.85
C LYS A 157 14.93 12.94 -13.37
N ASP A 158 14.17 13.88 -13.92
CA ASP A 158 14.37 14.35 -15.28
C ASP A 158 15.55 15.34 -15.31
N THR A 159 16.68 14.87 -15.82
CA THR A 159 17.91 15.68 -15.91
C THR A 159 17.82 16.85 -16.90
N ALA A 160 16.87 16.84 -17.83
CA ALA A 160 16.71 17.94 -18.79
C ALA A 160 16.01 19.15 -18.15
N SER A 161 15.04 18.89 -17.27
CA SER A 161 14.23 19.91 -16.59
C SER A 161 14.64 20.14 -15.13
N ASN A 162 15.49 19.28 -14.55
CA ASN A 162 15.86 19.26 -13.13
C ASN A 162 14.65 19.15 -12.20
N THR A 163 13.69 18.32 -12.59
CA THR A 163 12.53 18.00 -11.77
C THR A 163 12.47 16.52 -11.44
N TRP A 164 11.69 16.18 -10.42
CA TRP A 164 11.49 14.84 -9.89
C TRP A 164 10.00 14.53 -9.92
N ALA A 165 9.68 13.30 -10.29
CA ALA A 165 8.31 12.77 -10.26
C ALA A 165 8.38 11.26 -9.97
N PRO A 166 7.29 10.67 -9.45
CA PRO A 166 7.20 9.22 -9.36
C PRO A 166 7.27 8.63 -10.78
N SER A 167 8.02 7.54 -10.89
CA SER A 167 8.36 6.90 -12.16
C SER A 167 7.95 5.43 -12.18
N ARG A 168 7.89 4.79 -11.00
CA ARG A 168 7.47 3.40 -10.82
C ARG A 168 6.84 3.20 -9.44
N ALA A 169 6.03 2.15 -9.34
CA ALA A 169 5.57 1.60 -8.08
C ALA A 169 5.88 0.11 -8.01
N LEU A 170 6.41 -0.36 -6.88
CA LEU A 170 6.54 -1.77 -6.54
C LEU A 170 5.45 -2.09 -5.52
N LEU A 171 4.51 -2.96 -5.86
CA LEU A 171 3.43 -3.39 -4.95
C LEU A 171 3.76 -4.79 -4.46
N SER A 172 3.93 -4.99 -3.14
CA SER A 172 4.25 -6.31 -2.60
C SER A 172 3.13 -7.30 -2.89
N ALA A 173 3.49 -8.49 -3.32
CA ALA A 173 2.55 -9.57 -3.55
C ALA A 173 3.24 -10.89 -3.27
N HIS A 174 2.79 -11.56 -2.20
CA HIS A 174 3.38 -12.82 -1.73
C HIS A 174 4.90 -12.62 -1.50
N SER A 175 5.74 -13.51 -2.05
CA SER A 175 7.21 -13.40 -1.95
C SER A 175 7.86 -12.38 -2.90
N GLY A 176 7.08 -11.58 -3.64
CA GLY A 176 7.56 -10.74 -4.73
C GLY A 176 6.92 -9.36 -4.79
N TYR A 177 6.97 -8.76 -5.98
CA TYR A 177 6.34 -7.48 -6.26
C TYR A 177 5.79 -7.43 -7.68
N HIS A 178 4.69 -6.71 -7.84
CA HIS A 178 4.32 -6.11 -9.12
C HIS A 178 5.17 -4.87 -9.36
N ASP A 179 6.03 -4.88 -10.39
CA ASP A 179 6.88 -3.74 -10.76
C ASP A 179 6.26 -2.95 -11.92
N LEU A 180 5.53 -1.88 -11.60
CA LEU A 180 4.73 -1.10 -12.53
C LEU A 180 5.44 0.21 -12.88
N ALA A 181 5.52 0.56 -14.17
CA ALA A 181 5.82 1.95 -14.53
C ALA A 181 4.66 2.84 -14.07
N TRP A 182 4.95 4.08 -13.69
CA TRP A 182 3.92 4.97 -13.13
C TRP A 182 2.72 5.15 -14.07
N GLY A 183 2.99 5.30 -15.36
CA GLY A 183 1.94 5.43 -16.38
C GLY A 183 1.19 4.15 -16.73
N ASP A 184 1.65 2.99 -16.25
CA ASP A 184 0.96 1.71 -16.44
C ASP A 184 -0.01 1.39 -15.29
N ILE A 185 0.08 2.10 -14.15
CA ILE A 185 -0.84 1.96 -13.02
C ILE A 185 -2.26 2.25 -13.51
N GLN A 186 -3.20 1.33 -13.30
CA GLN A 186 -4.55 1.42 -13.87
C GLN A 186 -5.31 2.69 -13.43
N ASN A 187 -5.15 3.07 -12.15
CA ASN A 187 -5.88 4.17 -11.56
C ASN A 187 -4.97 5.02 -10.66
N THR A 188 -4.92 6.32 -10.96
CA THR A 188 -4.26 7.35 -10.15
C THR A 188 -5.21 8.52 -9.96
N LEU A 189 -5.13 9.18 -8.81
CA LEU A 189 -5.94 10.34 -8.41
C LEU A 189 -5.06 11.58 -8.32
N THR A 190 -5.62 12.73 -8.62
CA THR A 190 -5.03 14.03 -8.28
C THR A 190 -5.18 14.31 -6.79
N THR A 191 -4.33 15.17 -6.25
CA THR A 191 -4.47 15.65 -4.86
C THR A 191 -5.84 16.24 -4.57
N ASP A 192 -6.43 16.96 -5.54
CA ASP A 192 -7.77 17.55 -5.39
C ASP A 192 -8.87 16.49 -5.29
N GLU A 193 -8.79 15.42 -6.09
CA GLU A 193 -9.74 14.29 -6.02
C GLU A 193 -9.64 13.55 -4.69
N VAL A 194 -8.42 13.32 -4.21
CA VAL A 194 -8.18 12.74 -2.87
C VAL A 194 -8.80 13.62 -1.78
N ASN A 195 -8.55 14.93 -1.82
CA ASN A 195 -9.08 15.89 -0.84
C ASN A 195 -10.61 16.03 -0.89
N ALA A 196 -11.24 15.75 -2.04
CA ALA A 196 -12.69 15.74 -2.18
C ALA A 196 -13.36 14.56 -1.45
N GLY A 197 -12.60 13.50 -1.12
CA GLY A 197 -13.05 12.37 -0.31
C GLY A 197 -13.84 11.28 -1.05
N ASP A 198 -14.18 11.49 -2.34
CA ASP A 198 -14.73 10.46 -3.22
C ASP A 198 -13.60 9.84 -4.05
N ALA A 199 -12.86 8.92 -3.44
CA ALA A 199 -11.72 8.28 -4.08
C ALA A 199 -12.10 7.05 -4.94
N ILE A 200 -13.34 6.57 -4.84
CA ILE A 200 -13.82 5.45 -5.67
C ILE A 200 -13.79 5.86 -7.14
N ASN A 201 -14.13 7.11 -7.44
CA ASN A 201 -14.04 7.68 -8.78
C ASN A 201 -12.92 8.73 -8.86
N PRO A 202 -12.38 9.01 -10.05
CA PRO A 202 -12.59 8.30 -11.32
C PRO A 202 -11.81 6.97 -11.38
N ASN A 203 -12.18 6.09 -12.31
CA ASN A 203 -11.42 4.90 -12.68
C ASN A 203 -10.94 5.01 -14.14
N GLY A 204 -9.82 4.36 -14.47
CA GLY A 204 -9.17 4.39 -15.78
C GLY A 204 -8.37 5.66 -16.07
N VAL A 205 -8.08 6.48 -15.05
CA VAL A 205 -7.23 7.67 -15.17
C VAL A 205 -5.85 7.33 -14.66
N GLN A 206 -4.81 7.64 -15.45
CA GLN A 206 -3.42 7.31 -15.16
C GLN A 206 -2.57 8.58 -15.11
N ASN A 207 -1.36 8.45 -14.57
CA ASN A 207 -0.36 9.53 -14.49
C ASN A 207 -0.74 10.73 -13.60
N ASN A 208 -1.60 10.58 -12.60
CA ASN A 208 -1.79 11.57 -11.53
C ASN A 208 -0.86 11.26 -10.33
N ASP A 209 -1.06 11.97 -9.21
CA ASP A 209 -0.17 11.99 -8.05
C ASP A 209 -0.30 10.77 -7.12
N HIS A 210 -1.52 10.23 -6.96
CA HIS A 210 -1.81 9.21 -5.94
C HIS A 210 -2.31 7.90 -6.56
N PRO A 211 -1.55 6.80 -6.49
CA PRO A 211 -1.99 5.53 -7.05
C PRO A 211 -3.10 4.93 -6.17
N LYS A 212 -4.12 4.33 -6.80
CA LYS A 212 -5.06 3.47 -6.08
C LYS A 212 -4.41 2.12 -5.84
N VAL A 213 -4.38 1.69 -4.58
CA VAL A 213 -3.82 0.39 -4.18
C VAL A 213 -4.91 -0.44 -3.53
N TYR A 214 -5.21 -1.57 -4.15
CA TYR A 214 -6.19 -2.55 -3.71
C TYR A 214 -5.47 -3.65 -2.91
N VAL A 215 -5.80 -3.73 -1.63
CA VAL A 215 -5.30 -4.75 -0.70
C VAL A 215 -6.15 -6.00 -0.85
N SER A 216 -5.50 -7.16 -1.01
CA SER A 216 -6.22 -8.42 -1.08
C SER A 216 -6.85 -8.79 0.26
N TRP A 217 -8.06 -9.35 0.20
CA TRP A 217 -8.92 -9.56 1.36
C TRP A 217 -8.36 -10.58 2.37
N SER A 218 -7.65 -11.60 1.90
CA SER A 218 -7.16 -12.68 2.76
C SER A 218 -5.67 -12.57 3.09
N LYS A 219 -4.84 -12.17 2.11
CA LYS A 219 -3.37 -12.28 2.17
C LYS A 219 -2.63 -10.94 2.08
N HIS A 220 -3.38 -9.84 2.15
CA HIS A 220 -2.91 -8.44 2.11
C HIS A 220 -2.00 -8.01 0.93
N ALA A 221 -1.68 -8.88 -0.03
CA ALA A 221 -0.99 -8.52 -1.27
C ALA A 221 -1.61 -7.30 -1.95
N ASN A 222 -0.77 -6.44 -2.52
CA ASN A 222 -1.12 -5.13 -3.07
C ASN A 222 -1.19 -5.14 -4.61
N PHE A 223 -2.24 -4.52 -5.15
CA PHE A 223 -2.51 -4.47 -6.59
C PHE A 223 -2.94 -3.07 -7.02
N ASP A 224 -2.74 -2.71 -8.28
CA ASP A 224 -3.27 -1.48 -8.89
C ASP A 224 -4.67 -1.67 -9.51
N THR A 225 -5.18 -2.89 -9.47
CA THR A 225 -6.45 -3.30 -10.10
C THR A 225 -7.40 -3.91 -9.09
N ARG A 226 -8.70 -3.71 -9.32
CA ARG A 226 -9.79 -4.40 -8.62
C ARG A 226 -9.99 -5.82 -9.17
N ASN A 227 -10.28 -6.80 -8.32
CA ASN A 227 -10.64 -8.16 -8.73
C ASN A 227 -11.62 -8.81 -7.76
N THR A 228 -12.86 -9.02 -8.21
CA THR A 228 -13.93 -9.65 -7.40
C THR A 228 -14.43 -10.95 -7.99
N GLY A 229 -13.63 -11.58 -8.86
CA GLY A 229 -14.00 -12.80 -9.57
C GLY A 229 -13.71 -14.10 -8.82
N TRP A 230 -12.81 -14.07 -7.84
CA TRP A 230 -12.28 -15.27 -7.19
C TRP A 230 -12.25 -15.10 -5.67
N ASN A 231 -12.82 -16.06 -4.96
CA ASN A 231 -12.95 -16.07 -3.50
C ASN A 231 -12.83 -17.50 -2.94
N ASP A 232 -12.10 -18.38 -3.64
CA ASP A 232 -11.70 -19.68 -3.11
C ASP A 232 -10.34 -19.57 -2.40
N PRO A 233 -10.02 -20.47 -1.46
CA PRO A 233 -8.76 -20.40 -0.71
C PRO A 233 -7.49 -20.38 -1.57
N ILE A 234 -7.47 -21.10 -2.69
CA ILE A 234 -6.26 -21.23 -3.53
C ILE A 234 -5.99 -19.91 -4.25
N SER A 235 -7.01 -19.28 -4.82
CA SER A 235 -6.83 -18.00 -5.51
C SER A 235 -6.27 -16.90 -4.62
N GLN A 236 -6.51 -16.94 -3.30
CA GLN A 236 -6.00 -15.95 -2.36
C GLN A 236 -4.47 -15.96 -2.22
N SER A 237 -3.80 -17.05 -2.62
CA SER A 237 -2.34 -17.16 -2.63
C SER A 237 -1.73 -16.85 -4.01
N THR A 238 -2.48 -16.18 -4.89
CA THR A 238 -2.07 -15.87 -6.28
C THR A 238 -2.50 -14.47 -6.68
N ASP A 239 -2.18 -14.04 -7.91
CA ASP A 239 -2.61 -12.74 -8.45
C ASP A 239 -4.14 -12.65 -8.67
N ASN A 240 -4.84 -13.78 -8.57
CA ASN A 240 -6.29 -13.83 -8.63
C ASN A 240 -6.97 -13.47 -7.30
N ALA A 241 -6.23 -13.17 -6.24
CA ALA A 241 -6.78 -12.88 -4.91
C ALA A 241 -7.87 -11.79 -4.94
N PHE A 242 -8.90 -11.98 -4.12
CA PHE A 242 -10.03 -11.06 -4.05
C PHE A 242 -9.57 -9.70 -3.53
N ARG A 243 -10.04 -8.63 -4.16
CA ARG A 243 -9.83 -7.24 -3.74
C ARG A 243 -10.89 -6.34 -4.35
N SER A 244 -11.52 -5.52 -3.51
CA SER A 244 -12.61 -4.63 -3.90
C SER A 244 -12.36 -3.21 -3.35
N GLU A 245 -13.38 -2.37 -3.46
CA GLU A 245 -13.38 -0.96 -3.02
C GLU A 245 -14.49 -0.71 -1.99
N ASP A 246 -14.82 -1.74 -1.20
CA ASP A 246 -15.89 -1.64 -0.19
C ASP A 246 -15.54 -0.59 0.88
N TRP A 247 -14.25 -0.40 1.16
CA TRP A 247 -13.72 0.70 1.95
C TRP A 247 -12.51 1.33 1.26
N TRP A 248 -12.33 2.63 1.47
CA TRP A 248 -11.17 3.38 1.01
C TRP A 248 -10.65 4.32 2.09
N HIS A 249 -9.35 4.62 2.08
CA HIS A 249 -8.81 5.62 2.98
C HIS A 249 -7.55 6.26 2.41
N PHE A 250 -7.55 7.59 2.38
CA PHE A 250 -6.31 8.36 2.26
C PHE A 250 -5.85 8.68 3.66
N VAL A 251 -4.69 8.16 4.05
CA VAL A 251 -4.20 8.33 5.41
C VAL A 251 -3.76 9.77 5.61
N ASP A 252 -4.21 10.40 6.68
CA ASP A 252 -3.75 11.74 7.07
C ASP A 252 -2.24 11.75 7.35
N ALA A 253 -1.56 12.85 6.99
CA ALA A 253 -0.13 13.02 7.21
C ALA A 253 0.33 12.76 8.66
N GLN A 254 -0.52 13.04 9.65
CA GLN A 254 -0.22 12.80 11.07
C GLN A 254 0.01 11.32 11.42
N PHE A 255 -0.47 10.39 10.60
CA PHE A 255 -0.32 8.95 10.80
C PHE A 255 0.84 8.35 9.99
N TYR A 256 1.66 9.18 9.33
CA TYR A 256 2.90 8.76 8.68
C TYR A 256 4.04 8.72 9.68
N ILE A 257 4.50 7.52 9.99
CA ILE A 257 5.51 7.25 11.01
C ILE A 257 6.82 6.91 10.31
N ARG A 258 7.80 7.81 10.40
CA ARG A 258 9.15 7.57 9.89
C ARG A 258 9.81 6.45 10.69
N SER A 259 10.13 5.36 10.02
CA SER A 259 10.41 4.05 10.65
C SER A 259 11.75 3.46 10.20
N ASP A 260 12.68 4.29 9.77
CA ASP A 260 14.06 3.87 9.48
C ASP A 260 14.88 3.71 10.76
N ASN A 261 16.04 3.06 10.65
CA ASN A 261 16.92 2.74 11.77
C ASN A 261 17.43 3.96 12.59
N SER A 262 17.27 5.19 12.09
CA SER A 262 17.61 6.41 12.84
C SER A 262 16.52 6.87 13.81
N THR A 263 15.30 6.33 13.72
CA THR A 263 14.17 6.72 14.57
C THR A 263 13.88 5.71 15.69
N ALA A 264 13.20 6.15 16.75
CA ALA A 264 12.76 5.25 17.82
C ALA A 264 11.79 4.17 17.29
N ALA A 265 10.93 4.53 16.34
CA ALA A 265 10.02 3.59 15.69
C ALA A 265 10.80 2.49 14.95
N GLY A 266 11.75 2.87 14.08
CA GLY A 266 12.54 1.88 13.34
C GLY A 266 13.39 0.99 14.23
N GLN A 267 13.99 1.56 15.28
CA GLN A 267 14.76 0.78 16.27
C GLN A 267 13.88 -0.24 17.00
N ALA A 268 12.68 0.14 17.43
CA ALA A 268 11.76 -0.80 18.07
C ALA A 268 11.28 -1.88 17.10
N LEU A 269 10.86 -1.48 15.89
CA LEU A 269 10.44 -2.38 14.81
C LEU A 269 11.53 -3.41 14.45
N GLY A 270 12.80 -3.02 14.49
CA GLY A 270 13.93 -3.92 14.22
C GLY A 270 14.35 -4.79 15.41
N SER A 271 13.83 -4.53 16.61
CA SER A 271 14.26 -5.19 17.85
C SER A 271 13.34 -6.32 18.34
N VAL A 272 12.10 -6.34 17.87
CA VAL A 272 11.08 -7.33 18.28
C VAL A 272 10.93 -8.43 17.24
N ASP A 273 10.38 -9.56 17.68
CA ASP A 273 10.11 -10.72 16.83
C ASP A 273 8.73 -10.58 16.18
N TRP A 274 8.69 -10.52 14.84
CA TRP A 274 7.47 -10.48 14.03
C TRP A 274 7.11 -11.85 13.46
N GLY A 275 7.61 -12.94 14.06
CA GLY A 275 7.35 -14.29 13.60
C GLY A 275 7.94 -14.53 12.21
N SER A 276 7.13 -15.03 11.27
CA SER A 276 7.55 -15.22 9.88
C SER A 276 7.51 -13.95 9.03
N ALA A 277 6.92 -12.86 9.51
CA ALA A 277 6.82 -11.61 8.78
C ALA A 277 8.15 -10.85 8.80
N SER A 278 9.01 -11.10 7.81
CA SER A 278 10.38 -10.57 7.75
C SER A 278 10.53 -9.24 6.98
N SER A 279 9.43 -8.65 6.52
CA SER A 279 9.37 -7.42 5.70
C SER A 279 9.04 -6.17 6.51
N ASN A 280 9.42 -6.12 7.79
CA ASN A 280 9.26 -4.92 8.60
C ASN A 280 10.10 -3.74 8.05
N PRO A 281 9.75 -2.47 8.39
CA PRO A 281 10.31 -1.31 7.71
C PRO A 281 11.86 -1.21 7.69
N PRO A 282 12.59 -1.49 8.80
CA PRO A 282 14.06 -1.53 8.76
C PRO A 282 14.64 -2.57 7.78
N SER A 283 14.07 -3.78 7.73
CA SER A 283 14.50 -4.85 6.83
C SER A 283 14.32 -4.45 5.37
N VAL A 284 13.19 -3.83 5.05
CA VAL A 284 12.90 -3.31 3.70
C VAL A 284 13.86 -2.19 3.32
N GLN A 285 14.19 -1.30 4.25
CA GLN A 285 15.12 -0.20 4.00
C GLN A 285 16.49 -0.72 3.55
N GLU A 286 17.03 -1.76 4.19
CA GLU A 286 18.33 -2.35 3.84
C GLU A 286 18.42 -2.80 2.38
N THR A 287 17.30 -3.23 1.79
CA THR A 287 17.22 -3.67 0.40
C THR A 287 16.54 -2.67 -0.54
N LEU A 288 16.13 -1.49 -0.05
CA LEU A 288 15.27 -0.56 -0.78
C LEU A 288 15.84 -0.17 -2.15
N CYS A 289 17.13 0.16 -2.19
CA CYS A 289 17.84 0.55 -3.41
C CYS A 289 18.27 -0.61 -4.31
N THR A 290 18.12 -1.87 -3.87
CA THR A 290 18.46 -3.06 -4.65
C THR A 290 17.25 -3.93 -4.97
N GLN A 291 16.06 -3.56 -4.50
CA GLN A 291 14.84 -4.37 -4.55
C GLN A 291 14.50 -4.86 -5.96
N GLN A 292 14.57 -4.00 -6.97
CA GLN A 292 14.30 -4.37 -8.37
C GLN A 292 15.32 -5.38 -8.92
N ALA A 293 16.59 -5.26 -8.52
CA ALA A 293 17.62 -6.22 -8.91
C ALA A 293 17.37 -7.59 -8.25
N LEU A 294 16.91 -7.61 -6.99
CA LEU A 294 16.53 -8.84 -6.29
C LEU A 294 15.32 -9.51 -6.96
N ILE A 295 14.29 -8.73 -7.34
CA ILE A 295 13.13 -9.23 -8.08
C ILE A 295 13.57 -9.84 -9.42
N ALA A 296 14.38 -9.12 -10.20
CA ALA A 296 14.86 -9.59 -11.49
C ALA A 296 15.72 -10.87 -11.37
N GLN A 297 16.44 -11.04 -10.26
CA GLN A 297 17.21 -12.25 -9.99
C GLN A 297 16.33 -13.43 -9.58
N ALA A 298 15.26 -13.19 -8.80
CA ALA A 298 14.29 -14.23 -8.43
C ALA A 298 13.58 -14.79 -9.66
N VAL A 299 13.12 -13.93 -10.57
CA VAL A 299 12.46 -14.34 -11.84
C VAL A 299 13.39 -15.17 -12.74
N LYS A 300 14.71 -14.92 -12.72
CA LYS A 300 15.67 -15.73 -13.49
C LYS A 300 15.92 -17.11 -12.90
N ASN A 301 15.66 -17.29 -11.61
CA ASN A 301 15.95 -18.51 -10.87
C ASN A 301 14.72 -19.42 -10.68
N SER A 302 13.51 -18.94 -11.01
CA SER A 302 12.25 -19.68 -11.09
C SER A 302 12.05 -20.29 -12.47
#